data_AF-A0A7V2KMH9-F1
#
_entry.id   AF-A0A7V2KMH9-F1
#
_cell.length_a   1.000
_cell.length_b   1.000
_cell.length_c   1.000
_cell.angle_alpha   90.00
_cell.angle_beta   90.00
_cell.angle_gamma   90.00
#
_symmetry.space_group_name_H-M   'P 1'
#
loop_
_entity.id
_entity.type
_entity.pdbx_description
1 polymer ?
#
loop_
_entity_poly.entity_id
_entity_poly.type
_entity_poly.pdbx_seq_one_letter_code
_entity_poly.pdbx_strand_id
1 'polypeptide(L)'
;MKTLSQLTYEAYRTVASEWWGRTRTNIAIGVVRGEDMATVSHRIRQQCQVRQSDAVRIARTETARVSEHARMQEFKARRVEKLDIVLGPNPCERCADLVKGNPYERDKAPSVPIHPNCMCALAPVIEDLPEAPPPEGKWTPRVINAGYSDLERRRLNRMLDKLPERDKQNMMRYLASEDNCPVVLRPEEMKRRFGFDAEIKYGRDYKPYTDWAGLYESSENKVWVLPEYRDHALIHEVAHQYYHRGVPLGTMRHSQVWNGNYACYEKAKAAGRAVTEYALTNEREYFAEGVKFFIQDPRRLYQRDKAMYRFLNEQVFPGTYERLPRPEAKLEEVRVG
;
A
#
# COMPACT_ATOMS: atom_id res chain seq x y z
N MET A 1 20.55 33.16 -41.52
CA MET A 1 19.19 32.73 -41.93
C MET A 1 19.09 31.25 -41.59
N LYS A 2 18.16 30.82 -40.72
CA LYS A 2 18.01 29.41 -40.36
C LYS A 2 17.46 28.63 -41.55
N THR A 3 17.94 27.41 -41.78
CA THR A 3 17.43 26.55 -42.85
C THR A 3 16.01 26.05 -42.50
N LEU A 4 15.23 25.67 -43.51
CA LEU A 4 13.87 25.13 -43.32
C LEU A 4 13.87 23.87 -42.43
N SER A 5 14.96 23.09 -42.48
CA SER A 5 15.26 21.95 -41.61
C SER A 5 15.48 22.36 -40.14
N GLN A 6 16.19 23.46 -39.89
CA GLN A 6 16.42 23.96 -38.52
C GLN A 6 15.12 24.51 -37.91
N LEU A 7 14.32 25.23 -38.70
CA LEU A 7 13.02 25.75 -38.25
C LEU A 7 12.01 24.64 -37.95
N THR A 8 11.97 23.58 -38.77
CA THR A 8 11.13 22.41 -38.50
C THR A 8 11.60 21.64 -37.26
N TYR A 9 12.89 21.40 -37.11
CA TYR A 9 13.45 20.76 -35.92
C TYR A 9 13.15 21.55 -34.63
N GLU A 10 13.30 22.87 -34.66
CA GLU A 10 12.98 23.75 -33.53
C GLU A 10 11.49 23.71 -33.20
N ALA A 11 10.61 23.76 -34.20
CA ALA A 11 9.17 23.61 -34.00
C ALA A 11 8.79 22.26 -33.38
N TYR A 12 9.36 21.16 -33.88
CA TYR A 12 9.17 19.82 -33.30
C TYR A 12 9.65 19.76 -31.86
N ARG A 13 10.81 20.33 -31.55
CA ARG A 13 11.36 20.39 -30.19
C ARG A 13 10.44 21.16 -29.24
N THR A 14 9.93 22.31 -29.67
CA THR A 14 9.03 23.13 -28.86
C THR A 14 7.74 22.39 -28.57
N VAL A 15 7.07 21.85 -29.60
CA VAL A 15 5.84 21.06 -29.43
C VAL A 15 6.07 19.85 -28.53
N ALA A 16 7.17 19.12 -28.74
CA ALA A 16 7.53 17.98 -27.90
C ALA A 16 7.78 18.40 -26.44
N SER A 17 8.44 19.53 -26.20
CA SER A 17 8.71 20.02 -24.84
C SER A 17 7.44 20.45 -24.10
N GLU A 18 6.51 21.12 -24.78
CA GLU A 18 5.21 21.50 -24.20
C GLU A 18 4.36 20.27 -23.88
N TRP A 19 4.31 19.31 -24.80
CA TRP A 19 3.65 18.03 -24.59
C TRP A 19 4.23 17.26 -23.41
N TRP A 20 5.55 17.22 -23.30
CA TRP A 20 6.22 16.53 -22.21
C TRP A 20 5.93 17.22 -20.87
N GLY A 21 5.93 18.55 -20.84
CA GLY A 21 5.52 19.33 -19.67
C GLY A 21 4.10 18.99 -19.21
N ARG A 22 3.12 19.03 -20.12
CA ARG A 22 1.72 18.71 -19.80
C ARG A 22 1.56 17.27 -19.33
N THR A 23 2.19 16.32 -20.01
CA THR A 23 2.15 14.90 -19.67
C THR A 23 2.69 14.66 -18.26
N ARG A 24 3.88 15.19 -17.94
CA ARG A 24 4.48 15.08 -16.60
C ARG A 24 3.57 15.64 -15.51
N THR A 25 3.01 16.83 -15.72
CA THR A 25 2.08 17.44 -14.75
C THR A 25 0.86 16.57 -14.51
N ASN A 26 0.25 16.03 -15.57
CA ASN A 26 -0.93 15.17 -15.44
C ASN A 26 -0.65 13.88 -14.69
N ILE A 27 0.51 13.25 -14.96
CA ILE A 27 0.95 12.04 -14.25
C ILE A 27 1.23 12.37 -12.78
N ALA A 28 1.95 13.46 -12.50
CA ALA A 28 2.26 13.86 -11.13
C ALA A 28 0.99 14.12 -10.32
N ILE A 29 0.01 14.84 -10.88
CA ILE A 29 -1.29 15.06 -10.25
C ILE A 29 -2.00 13.73 -10.00
N GLY A 30 -2.02 12.84 -11.00
CA GLY A 30 -2.67 11.54 -10.89
C GLY A 30 -2.07 10.67 -9.78
N VAL A 31 -0.75 10.62 -9.69
CA VAL A 31 -0.03 9.89 -8.63
C VAL A 31 -0.32 10.49 -7.27
N VAL A 32 -0.21 11.81 -7.11
CA VAL A 32 -0.42 12.49 -5.82
C VAL A 32 -1.85 12.34 -5.32
N ARG A 33 -2.83 12.32 -6.23
CA ARG A 33 -4.25 12.22 -5.89
C ARG A 33 -4.79 10.79 -5.86
N GLY A 34 -3.97 9.79 -6.15
CA GLY A 34 -4.42 8.39 -6.27
C GLY A 34 -5.47 8.19 -7.35
N GLU A 35 -5.45 8.99 -8.41
CA GLU A 35 -6.43 8.91 -9.50
C GLU A 35 -6.28 7.60 -10.28
N ASP A 36 -7.40 7.03 -10.70
CA ASP A 36 -7.38 5.84 -11.54
C ASP A 36 -6.76 6.13 -12.92
N MET A 37 -6.25 5.08 -13.56
CA MET A 37 -5.58 5.20 -14.86
C MET A 37 -6.48 5.69 -15.99
N ALA A 38 -7.79 5.46 -15.93
CA ALA A 38 -8.71 5.96 -16.96
C ALA A 38 -8.81 7.48 -16.89
N THR A 39 -8.89 8.03 -15.67
CA THR A 39 -8.90 9.47 -15.40
C THR A 39 -7.60 10.13 -15.88
N VAL A 40 -6.43 9.58 -15.51
CA VAL A 40 -5.12 10.10 -15.96
C VAL A 40 -4.99 10.03 -17.48
N SER A 41 -5.39 8.92 -18.09
CA SER A 41 -5.33 8.74 -19.55
C SER A 41 -6.27 9.69 -20.28
N HIS A 42 -7.47 9.92 -19.77
CA HIS A 42 -8.43 10.86 -20.35
C HIS A 42 -7.87 12.28 -20.39
N ARG A 43 -7.24 12.70 -19.29
CA ARG A 43 -6.60 14.02 -19.18
C ARG A 43 -5.44 14.18 -20.17
N ILE A 44 -4.58 13.17 -20.28
CA ILE A 44 -3.46 13.17 -21.26
C ILE A 44 -4.01 13.25 -22.68
N ARG A 45 -5.05 12.47 -23.01
CA ARG A 45 -5.70 12.53 -24.32
C ARG A 45 -6.22 13.94 -24.64
N GLN A 46 -6.92 14.58 -23.71
CA GLN A 46 -7.49 15.90 -23.95
C GLN A 46 -6.42 16.98 -24.14
N GLN A 47 -5.40 16.99 -23.28
CA GLN A 47 -4.40 18.06 -23.27
C GLN A 47 -3.28 17.88 -24.31
N CYS A 48 -3.02 16.64 -24.72
CA CYS A 48 -2.02 16.30 -25.72
C CYS A 48 -2.67 15.89 -27.05
N GLN A 49 -3.99 15.84 -27.18
CA GLN A 49 -4.70 15.52 -28.43
C GLN A 49 -4.21 14.22 -29.12
N VAL A 50 -3.87 13.20 -28.33
CA VAL A 50 -3.42 11.88 -28.82
C VAL A 50 -4.57 10.89 -28.95
N ARG A 51 -4.33 9.76 -29.63
CA ARG A 51 -5.25 8.62 -29.61
C ARG A 51 -5.40 8.08 -28.19
N GLN A 52 -6.58 7.55 -27.87
CA GLN A 52 -6.85 6.97 -26.55
C GLN A 52 -5.86 5.84 -26.21
N SER A 53 -5.51 5.00 -27.17
CA SER A 53 -4.54 3.92 -27.00
C SER A 53 -3.15 4.44 -26.60
N ASP A 54 -2.73 5.57 -27.18
CA ASP A 54 -1.45 6.20 -26.87
C ASP A 54 -1.48 6.88 -25.50
N ALA A 55 -2.58 7.57 -25.17
CA ALA A 55 -2.75 8.15 -23.85
C ALA A 55 -2.69 7.10 -22.73
N VAL A 56 -3.35 5.96 -22.92
CA VAL A 56 -3.32 4.84 -21.95
C VAL A 56 -1.90 4.27 -21.82
N ARG A 57 -1.21 4.06 -22.94
CA ARG A 57 0.15 3.54 -22.96
C ARG A 57 1.12 4.48 -22.23
N ILE A 58 1.02 5.79 -22.48
CA ILE A 58 1.81 6.84 -21.83
C ILE A 58 1.48 6.87 -20.33
N ALA A 59 0.19 6.99 -19.97
CA ALA A 59 -0.25 7.06 -18.58
C ALA A 59 0.27 5.87 -17.77
N ARG A 60 0.09 4.64 -18.27
CA ARG A 60 0.55 3.42 -17.59
C ARG A 60 2.06 3.38 -17.45
N THR A 61 2.79 3.59 -18.55
CA THR A 61 4.25 3.43 -18.58
C THR A 61 4.92 4.49 -17.72
N GLU A 62 4.52 5.75 -17.84
CA GLU A 62 5.15 6.83 -17.08
C GLU A 62 4.74 6.82 -15.61
N THR A 63 3.48 6.48 -15.27
CA THR A 63 3.08 6.28 -13.87
C THR A 63 3.89 5.16 -13.24
N ALA A 64 3.98 4.00 -13.89
CA ALA A 64 4.79 2.89 -13.40
C ALA A 64 6.26 3.28 -13.21
N ARG A 65 6.84 4.03 -14.16
CA ARG A 65 8.22 4.51 -14.07
C ARG A 65 8.43 5.46 -12.89
N VAL A 66 7.52 6.40 -12.67
CA VAL A 66 7.58 7.33 -11.53
C VAL A 66 7.47 6.57 -10.21
N SER A 67 6.51 5.64 -10.09
CA SER A 67 6.34 4.81 -8.90
C SER A 67 7.56 3.93 -8.62
N GLU A 68 8.13 3.29 -9.65
CA GLU A 68 9.32 2.45 -9.48
C GLU A 68 10.55 3.28 -9.13
N HIS A 69 10.73 4.45 -9.74
CA HIS A 69 11.83 5.33 -9.41
C HIS A 69 11.76 5.80 -7.95
N ALA A 70 10.58 6.22 -7.47
CA ALA A 70 10.38 6.58 -6.07
C ALA A 70 10.73 5.41 -5.13
N ARG A 71 10.29 4.21 -5.49
CA ARG A 71 10.50 3.02 -4.69
C ARG A 71 11.94 2.53 -4.67
N MET A 72 12.68 2.67 -5.77
CA MET A 72 14.12 2.39 -5.80
C MET A 72 14.93 3.32 -4.89
N GLN A 73 14.53 4.60 -4.78
CA GLN A 73 15.14 5.51 -3.80
C GLN A 73 14.86 5.06 -2.36
N GLU A 74 13.64 4.61 -2.09
CA GLU A 74 13.24 4.05 -0.79
C GLU A 74 14.04 2.78 -0.45
N PHE A 75 14.20 1.86 -1.40
CA PHE A 75 15.03 0.65 -1.25
C PHE A 75 16.50 0.99 -0.97
N LYS A 76 17.04 2.00 -1.66
CA LYS A 76 18.41 2.46 -1.44
C LYS A 76 18.59 3.08 -0.06
N ALA A 77 17.68 3.97 0.36
CA ALA A 77 17.70 4.60 1.68
C ALA A 77 17.67 3.54 2.81
N ARG A 78 17.00 2.42 2.57
CA ARG A 78 16.82 1.33 3.53
C ARG A 78 17.83 0.21 3.42
N ARG A 79 18.86 0.35 2.57
CA ARG A 79 19.88 -0.67 2.37
C ARG A 79 19.29 -2.04 1.98
N VAL A 80 18.20 -2.04 1.22
CA VAL A 80 17.72 -3.27 0.58
C VAL A 80 18.79 -3.71 -0.42
N GLU A 81 19.30 -4.92 -0.24
CA GLU A 81 20.40 -5.46 -1.05
C GLU A 81 19.87 -6.29 -2.22
N LYS A 82 18.75 -7.00 -2.05
CA LYS A 82 18.19 -7.91 -3.04
C LYS A 82 16.76 -7.57 -3.41
N LEU A 83 16.41 -7.72 -4.68
CA LEU A 83 15.10 -7.44 -5.25
C LEU A 83 14.62 -8.63 -6.12
N ASP A 84 13.34 -8.95 -6.02
CA ASP A 84 12.64 -9.86 -6.92
C ASP A 84 11.87 -9.05 -7.97
N ILE A 85 11.83 -9.54 -9.21
CA ILE A 85 10.86 -9.10 -10.21
C ILE A 85 9.55 -9.85 -9.97
N VAL A 86 8.47 -9.07 -9.92
CA VAL A 86 7.09 -9.51 -9.74
C VAL A 86 6.35 -9.31 -11.05
N LEU A 87 5.69 -10.36 -11.54
CA LEU A 87 5.01 -10.33 -12.83
C LEU A 87 3.65 -9.66 -12.72
N GLY A 88 3.32 -8.86 -13.73
CA GLY A 88 1.96 -8.39 -13.94
C GLY A 88 1.02 -9.53 -14.38
N PRO A 89 -0.29 -9.26 -14.55
CA PRO A 89 -1.31 -10.27 -14.77
C PRO A 89 -1.20 -10.98 -16.13
N ASN A 90 -0.67 -10.28 -17.14
CA ASN A 90 -0.41 -10.82 -18.48
C ASN A 90 1.06 -10.54 -18.84
N PRO A 91 2.01 -11.30 -18.26
CA PRO A 91 3.42 -11.07 -18.50
C PRO A 91 3.76 -11.47 -19.94
N CYS A 92 4.53 -10.64 -20.64
CA CYS A 92 5.12 -11.07 -21.90
C CYS A 92 6.25 -12.07 -21.64
N GLU A 93 6.62 -12.86 -22.65
CA GLU A 93 7.70 -13.86 -22.57
C GLU A 93 9.00 -13.26 -22.02
N ARG A 94 9.37 -12.05 -22.49
CA ARG A 94 10.55 -11.34 -22.01
C ARG A 94 10.51 -11.05 -20.51
N CYS A 95 9.35 -10.70 -19.95
CA CYS A 95 9.21 -10.46 -18.51
C CYS A 95 9.22 -11.77 -17.73
N ALA A 96 8.55 -12.80 -18.25
CA ALA A 96 8.51 -14.13 -17.62
C ALA A 96 9.93 -14.73 -17.50
N ASP A 97 10.77 -14.55 -18.50
CA ASP A 97 12.16 -15.03 -18.46
C ASP A 97 13.01 -14.34 -17.39
N LEU A 98 12.76 -13.07 -17.09
CA LEU A 98 13.52 -12.34 -16.08
C LEU A 98 13.25 -12.86 -14.66
N VAL A 99 12.12 -13.51 -14.39
CA VAL A 99 11.85 -14.09 -13.05
C VAL A 99 12.85 -15.20 -12.71
N LYS A 100 13.41 -15.89 -13.71
CA LYS A 100 14.43 -16.93 -13.51
C LYS A 100 15.72 -16.39 -12.88
N GLY A 101 15.96 -15.09 -12.98
CA GLY A 101 17.12 -14.42 -12.37
C GLY A 101 16.89 -13.90 -10.96
N ASN A 102 15.69 -14.07 -10.39
CA ASN A 102 15.42 -13.68 -9.01
C ASN A 102 16.20 -14.56 -8.00
N PRO A 103 16.71 -13.99 -6.89
CA PRO A 103 16.74 -12.56 -6.57
C PRO A 103 17.91 -11.83 -7.25
N TYR A 104 17.68 -10.60 -7.67
CA TYR A 104 18.71 -9.70 -8.20
C TYR A 104 19.35 -8.87 -7.08
N GLU A 105 20.65 -8.63 -7.16
CA GLU A 105 21.28 -7.51 -6.44
C GLU A 105 20.57 -6.20 -6.83
N ARG A 106 20.26 -5.32 -5.88
CA ARG A 106 19.48 -4.08 -6.10
C ARG A 106 20.00 -3.28 -7.29
N ASP A 107 21.32 -3.11 -7.37
CA ASP A 107 21.97 -2.30 -8.40
C ASP A 107 22.08 -3.03 -9.75
N LYS A 108 21.77 -4.33 -9.80
CA LYS A 108 21.70 -5.16 -11.01
C LYS A 108 20.26 -5.52 -11.41
N ALA A 109 19.26 -5.13 -10.62
CA ALA A 109 17.86 -5.38 -10.93
C ALA A 109 17.46 -4.63 -12.20
N PRO A 110 16.67 -5.24 -13.10
CA PRO A 110 16.23 -4.56 -14.31
C PRO A 110 15.28 -3.41 -13.99
N SER A 111 15.40 -2.32 -14.76
CA SER A 111 14.52 -1.18 -14.63
C SER A 111 13.11 -1.54 -15.11
N VAL A 112 12.13 -1.40 -14.21
CA VAL A 112 10.70 -1.50 -14.51
C VAL A 112 10.13 -0.09 -14.68
N PRO A 113 9.24 0.17 -15.66
CA PRO A 113 8.72 -0.75 -16.67
C PRO A 113 9.74 -1.11 -17.75
N ILE A 114 9.77 -2.39 -18.14
CA ILE A 114 10.73 -2.95 -19.12
C ILE A 114 10.35 -2.60 -20.57
N HIS A 115 9.05 -2.46 -20.82
CA HIS A 115 8.48 -2.21 -22.14
C HIS A 115 7.19 -1.39 -22.00
N PRO A 116 6.64 -0.82 -23.10
CA PRO A 116 5.34 -0.15 -23.04
C PRO A 116 4.26 -1.09 -22.52
N ASN A 117 3.34 -0.55 -21.70
CA ASN A 117 2.29 -1.32 -20.99
C ASN A 117 2.80 -2.41 -20.04
N CYS A 118 4.08 -2.42 -19.66
CA CYS A 118 4.59 -3.35 -18.65
C CYS A 118 3.90 -3.06 -17.30
N MET A 119 3.35 -4.12 -16.70
CA MET A 119 2.71 -4.10 -15.37
C MET A 119 3.49 -4.93 -14.34
N CYS A 120 4.76 -5.24 -14.64
CA CYS A 120 5.65 -5.87 -13.66
C CYS A 120 6.05 -4.82 -12.61
N ALA A 121 6.61 -5.29 -11.49
CA ALA A 121 7.14 -4.46 -10.42
C ALA A 121 8.40 -5.12 -9.85
N LEU A 122 9.25 -4.36 -9.18
CA LEU A 122 10.26 -4.93 -8.27
C LEU A 122 9.63 -5.28 -6.90
N ALA A 123 10.31 -6.01 -6.03
CA ALA A 123 9.90 -6.27 -4.66
C ALA A 123 11.15 -6.50 -3.81
N PRO A 124 11.28 -5.91 -2.61
CA PRO A 124 12.42 -6.16 -1.74
C PRO A 124 12.44 -7.61 -1.28
N VAL A 125 13.62 -8.22 -1.35
CA VAL A 125 13.89 -9.50 -0.70
C VAL A 125 14.47 -9.18 0.67
N ILE A 126 13.61 -9.24 1.67
CA ILE A 126 14.02 -9.21 3.07
C ILE A 126 14.13 -10.68 3.48
N GLU A 127 15.37 -11.18 3.51
CA GLU A 127 15.68 -12.41 4.25
C GLU A 127 15.31 -12.14 5.71
N ASP A 128 14.70 -13.13 6.39
CA ASP A 128 14.08 -13.00 7.72
C ASP A 128 14.81 -11.94 8.55
N LEU A 129 14.06 -10.97 9.09
CA LEU A 129 14.58 -10.19 10.22
C LEU A 129 15.13 -11.26 11.17
N PRO A 130 16.44 -11.24 11.49
CA PRO A 130 17.03 -12.29 12.32
C PRO A 130 16.10 -12.46 13.50
N GLU A 131 15.68 -13.71 13.79
CA GLU A 131 14.79 -14.00 14.91
C GLU A 131 15.35 -13.27 16.11
N ALA A 132 14.78 -12.10 16.43
CA ALA A 132 15.32 -11.36 17.56
C ALA A 132 15.05 -12.28 18.74
N PRO A 133 16.04 -12.52 19.61
CA PRO A 133 15.81 -13.35 20.78
C PRO A 133 14.56 -12.83 21.48
N PRO A 134 13.64 -13.72 21.91
CA PRO A 134 12.48 -13.29 22.67
C PRO A 134 13.01 -12.41 23.81
N PRO A 135 12.49 -11.19 23.97
CA PRO A 135 13.01 -10.28 24.99
C PRO A 135 12.94 -10.99 26.35
N GLU A 136 14.08 -11.17 27.01
CA GLU A 136 14.12 -11.78 28.33
C GLU A 136 13.37 -10.88 29.32
N GLY A 137 12.31 -11.41 29.93
CA GLY A 137 11.50 -10.71 30.94
C GLY A 137 10.13 -10.21 30.45
N LYS A 138 9.35 -9.62 31.37
CA LYS A 138 8.04 -9.00 31.07
C LYS A 138 8.25 -7.82 30.13
N TRP A 139 8.15 -8.07 28.82
CA TRP A 139 8.29 -7.04 27.80
C TRP A 139 7.14 -6.04 27.89
N THR A 140 7.48 -4.78 28.16
CA THR A 140 6.57 -3.65 28.02
C THR A 140 7.07 -2.81 26.84
N PRO A 141 6.35 -2.73 25.71
CA PRO A 141 6.78 -1.96 24.55
C PRO A 141 6.94 -0.49 24.94
N ARG A 142 8.19 -0.04 25.04
CA ARG A 142 8.51 1.33 25.46
C ARG A 142 8.16 2.38 24.41
N VAL A 143 7.82 1.98 23.18
CA VAL A 143 7.66 2.89 22.03
C VAL A 143 6.20 3.10 21.62
N ILE A 144 5.23 2.31 22.12
CA ILE A 144 3.79 2.69 22.08
C ILE A 144 3.49 3.88 23.04
N ASN A 145 4.51 4.42 23.73
CA ASN A 145 4.36 5.41 24.79
C ASN A 145 4.08 6.85 24.32
N ALA A 146 4.31 7.19 23.04
CA ALA A 146 4.08 8.56 22.57
C ALA A 146 2.60 8.80 22.19
N GLY A 147 1.70 8.75 23.17
CA GLY A 147 0.32 9.26 23.02
C GLY A 147 -0.83 8.24 23.09
N TYR A 148 -0.56 6.94 23.24
CA TYR A 148 -1.60 5.92 23.46
C TYR A 148 -1.89 5.74 24.96
N SER A 149 -3.18 5.82 25.34
CA SER A 149 -3.70 5.43 26.65
C SER A 149 -3.59 3.92 26.87
N ASP A 150 -3.63 3.48 28.13
CA ASP A 150 -3.58 2.06 28.49
C ASP A 150 -4.74 1.24 27.88
N LEU A 151 -5.90 1.86 27.70
CA LEU A 151 -7.07 1.21 27.09
C LEU A 151 -6.80 0.91 25.61
N GLU A 152 -6.24 1.86 24.88
CA GLU A 152 -5.91 1.72 23.45
C GLU A 152 -4.82 0.66 23.25
N ARG A 153 -3.81 0.63 24.12
CA ARG A 153 -2.78 -0.43 24.12
C ARG A 153 -3.40 -1.81 24.31
N ARG A 154 -4.32 -1.95 25.26
CA ARG A 154 -5.03 -3.21 25.49
C ARG A 154 -5.87 -3.61 24.27
N ARG A 155 -6.50 -2.65 23.59
CA ARG A 155 -7.27 -2.92 22.36
C ARG A 155 -6.37 -3.39 21.23
N LEU A 156 -5.29 -2.66 20.94
CA LEU A 156 -4.31 -3.03 19.92
C LEU A 156 -3.72 -4.41 20.20
N ASN A 157 -3.27 -4.69 21.42
CA ASN A 157 -2.76 -6.01 21.79
C ASN A 157 -3.78 -7.12 21.54
N ARG A 158 -5.05 -6.94 21.95
CA ARG A 158 -6.11 -7.92 21.68
C ARG A 158 -6.37 -8.16 20.19
N MET A 159 -6.19 -7.15 19.35
CA MET A 159 -6.32 -7.30 17.90
C MET A 159 -5.15 -8.11 17.35
N LEU A 160 -3.93 -7.82 17.79
CA LEU A 160 -2.72 -8.52 17.38
C LEU A 160 -2.63 -9.95 17.92
N ASP A 161 -3.25 -10.24 19.06
CA ASP A 161 -3.38 -11.60 19.64
C ASP A 161 -4.11 -12.58 18.71
N LYS A 162 -4.82 -12.08 17.69
CA LYS A 162 -5.47 -12.92 16.69
C LYS A 162 -4.48 -13.50 15.68
N LEU A 163 -3.33 -12.87 15.49
CA LEU A 163 -2.32 -13.30 14.53
C LEU A 163 -1.45 -14.42 15.12
N PRO A 164 -0.79 -15.24 14.28
CA PRO A 164 0.24 -16.15 14.74
C PRO A 164 1.31 -15.41 15.56
N GLU A 165 1.83 -16.05 16.61
CA GLU A 165 2.71 -15.40 17.58
C GLU A 165 3.96 -14.77 16.92
N ARG A 166 4.54 -15.43 15.91
CA ARG A 166 5.63 -14.85 15.08
C ARG A 166 5.23 -13.52 14.44
N ASP A 167 4.04 -13.46 13.84
CA ASP A 167 3.56 -12.28 13.12
C ASP A 167 3.19 -11.15 14.06
N LYS A 168 2.57 -11.49 15.21
CA LYS A 168 2.34 -10.55 16.30
C LYS A 168 3.66 -9.95 16.79
N GLN A 169 4.68 -10.77 17.05
CA GLN A 169 5.99 -10.29 17.50
C GLN A 169 6.65 -9.38 16.46
N ASN A 170 6.60 -9.75 15.17
CA ASN A 170 7.13 -8.92 14.10
C ASN A 170 6.40 -7.57 14.00
N MET A 171 5.07 -7.57 14.07
CA MET A 171 4.26 -6.36 14.06
C MET A 171 4.54 -5.47 15.28
N MET A 172 4.66 -6.07 16.46
CA MET A 172 4.94 -5.35 17.70
C MET A 172 6.35 -4.75 17.73
N ARG A 173 7.36 -5.48 17.26
CA ARG A 173 8.74 -4.96 17.10
C ARG A 173 8.77 -3.80 16.12
N TYR A 174 8.05 -3.93 15.01
CA TYR A 174 7.94 -2.90 14.00
C TYR A 174 7.34 -1.62 14.59
N LEU A 175 6.16 -1.72 15.20
CA LEU A 175 5.47 -0.61 15.86
C LEU A 175 6.29 0.01 17.01
N ALA A 176 7.21 -0.76 17.59
CA ALA A 176 8.06 -0.32 18.68
C ALA A 176 9.40 0.28 18.22
N SER A 177 9.66 0.43 16.93
CA SER A 177 10.86 1.13 16.45
C SER A 177 10.59 2.63 16.33
N GLU A 178 11.57 3.46 16.70
CA GLU A 178 11.43 4.93 16.69
C GLU A 178 11.00 5.46 15.32
N ASP A 179 11.54 4.85 14.26
CA ASP A 179 11.26 5.25 12.89
C ASP A 179 9.87 4.82 12.39
N ASN A 180 9.19 3.87 13.04
CA ASN A 180 7.90 3.33 12.58
C ASN A 180 6.78 3.45 13.61
N CYS A 181 7.03 4.15 14.72
CA CYS A 181 6.03 4.40 15.74
C CYS A 181 4.91 5.28 15.14
N PRO A 182 3.64 4.89 15.29
CA PRO A 182 2.52 5.72 14.88
C PRO A 182 2.53 7.04 15.65
N VAL A 183 2.40 8.15 14.93
CA VAL A 183 2.27 9.48 15.49
C VAL A 183 0.82 9.91 15.39
N VAL A 184 0.23 10.25 16.54
CA VAL A 184 -1.14 10.75 16.56
C VAL A 184 -1.12 12.26 16.31
N LEU A 185 -1.90 12.72 15.33
CA LEU A 185 -2.11 14.13 15.05
C LEU A 185 -3.58 14.50 15.19
N ARG A 186 -3.87 15.73 15.63
CA ARG A 186 -5.24 16.25 15.58
C ARG A 186 -5.64 16.56 14.12
N PRO A 187 -6.94 16.53 13.78
CA PRO A 187 -7.41 16.83 12.42
C PRO A 187 -6.85 18.14 11.84
N GLU A 188 -6.74 19.20 12.65
CA GLU A 188 -6.22 20.49 12.22
C GLU A 188 -4.72 20.44 11.86
N GLU A 189 -3.97 19.57 12.53
CA GLU A 189 -2.54 19.38 12.27
C GLU A 189 -2.32 18.56 11.00
N MET A 190 -3.15 17.55 10.74
CA MET A 190 -3.16 16.85 9.45
C MET A 190 -3.47 17.80 8.29
N LYS A 191 -4.48 18.66 8.44
CA LYS A 191 -4.83 19.67 7.43
C LYS A 191 -3.68 20.65 7.19
N ARG A 192 -3.05 21.15 8.26
CA ARG A 192 -1.92 22.07 8.15
C ARG A 192 -0.70 21.44 7.48
N ARG A 193 -0.41 20.17 7.79
CA ARG A 193 0.81 19.49 7.33
C ARG A 193 0.68 18.91 5.92
N PHE A 194 -0.46 18.32 5.61
CA PHE A 194 -0.67 17.56 4.37
C PHE A 194 -1.72 18.18 3.44
N GLY A 195 -2.45 19.20 3.89
CA GLY A 195 -3.49 19.83 3.09
C GLY A 195 -4.78 19.03 2.97
N PHE A 196 -4.90 17.90 3.68
CA PHE A 196 -6.10 17.05 3.67
C PHE A 196 -7.12 17.52 4.72
N ASP A 197 -8.39 17.62 4.32
CA ASP A 197 -9.47 17.87 5.28
C ASP A 197 -9.83 16.55 5.96
N ALA A 198 -9.23 16.31 7.12
CA ALA A 198 -9.43 15.13 7.95
C ALA A 198 -10.63 15.30 8.91
N GLU A 199 -11.65 16.05 8.48
CA GLU A 199 -12.83 16.35 9.29
C GLU A 199 -13.54 15.04 9.68
N ILE A 200 -13.84 14.92 10.97
CA ILE A 200 -14.52 13.75 11.52
C ILE A 200 -16.02 14.02 11.44
N LYS A 201 -16.69 13.29 10.56
CA LYS A 201 -18.14 13.31 10.40
C LYS A 201 -18.75 12.22 11.26
N TYR A 202 -19.99 12.38 11.68
CA TYR A 202 -20.70 11.37 12.47
C TYR A 202 -21.87 10.81 11.67
N GLY A 203 -21.92 9.48 11.56
CA GLY A 203 -23.03 8.78 10.92
C GLY A 203 -24.30 8.79 11.79
N ARG A 204 -25.42 8.28 11.26
CA ARG A 204 -26.69 8.19 11.99
C ARG A 204 -26.61 7.39 13.29
N ASP A 205 -25.64 6.47 13.39
CA ASP A 205 -25.40 5.65 14.59
C ASP A 205 -24.38 6.29 15.57
N TYR A 206 -24.07 7.59 15.41
CA TYR A 206 -23.00 8.30 16.14
C TYR A 206 -21.61 7.68 15.97
N LYS A 207 -21.42 6.80 14.99
CA LYS A 207 -20.09 6.28 14.63
C LYS A 207 -19.34 7.35 13.83
N PRO A 208 -18.13 7.73 14.27
CA PRO A 208 -17.31 8.64 13.49
C PRO A 208 -16.93 7.96 12.17
N TYR A 209 -17.04 8.70 11.05
CA TYR A 209 -16.42 8.35 9.78
C TYR A 209 -15.67 9.57 9.20
N THR A 210 -14.58 9.33 8.50
CA THR A 210 -13.80 10.35 7.80
C THR A 210 -13.26 9.74 6.52
N ASP A 211 -13.05 10.60 5.52
CA ASP A 211 -12.48 10.19 4.24
C ASP A 211 -10.97 9.87 4.39
N TRP A 212 -10.33 10.37 5.47
CA TRP A 212 -8.89 10.24 5.75
C TRP A 212 -8.63 10.02 7.24
N ALA A 213 -8.58 8.75 7.67
CA ALA A 213 -8.42 8.36 9.07
C ALA A 213 -6.95 8.18 9.51
N GLY A 214 -6.07 8.01 8.54
CA GLY A 214 -4.64 7.83 8.70
C GLY A 214 -3.90 8.14 7.40
N LEU A 215 -2.58 8.24 7.50
CA LEU A 215 -1.67 8.42 6.38
C LEU A 215 -0.34 7.75 6.70
N TYR A 216 0.09 6.85 5.83
CA TYR A 216 1.49 6.51 5.75
C TYR A 216 2.28 7.52 4.89
N GLU A 217 3.28 8.15 5.51
CA GLU A 217 4.26 9.00 4.83
C GLU A 217 5.57 8.25 4.59
N SER A 218 5.79 7.83 3.34
CA SER A 218 6.97 7.03 2.97
C SER A 218 8.31 7.76 3.07
N SER A 219 8.32 9.10 2.95
CA SER A 219 9.52 9.94 3.07
C SER A 219 10.04 10.03 4.51
N GLU A 220 9.14 10.16 5.48
CA GLU A 220 9.50 10.28 6.91
C GLU A 220 9.38 8.97 7.67
N ASN A 221 8.89 7.92 7.01
CA ASN A 221 8.64 6.63 7.61
C ASN A 221 7.56 6.63 8.71
N LYS A 222 6.67 7.62 8.70
CA LYS A 222 5.72 7.79 9.79
C LYS A 222 4.33 7.34 9.40
N VAL A 223 3.69 6.65 10.33
CA VAL A 223 2.26 6.38 10.29
C VAL A 223 1.58 7.48 11.09
N TRP A 224 0.75 8.27 10.43
CA TRP A 224 -0.03 9.32 11.04
C TRP A 224 -1.46 8.82 11.21
N VAL A 225 -2.02 8.92 12.40
CA VAL A 225 -3.41 8.47 12.65
C VAL A 225 -4.19 9.51 13.42
N LEU A 226 -5.48 9.64 13.10
CA LEU A 226 -6.40 10.45 13.88
C LEU A 226 -6.76 9.75 15.21
N PRO A 227 -6.97 10.51 16.29
CA PRO A 227 -7.26 9.95 17.61
C PRO A 227 -8.43 8.96 17.64
N GLU A 228 -9.49 9.27 16.91
CA GLU A 228 -10.76 8.57 16.89
C GLU A 228 -10.72 7.27 16.06
N TYR A 229 -9.68 7.09 15.23
CA TYR A 229 -9.50 5.93 14.35
C TYR A 229 -8.23 5.14 14.63
N ARG A 230 -7.55 5.40 15.76
CA ARG A 230 -6.26 4.79 16.11
C ARG A 230 -6.25 3.26 16.05
N ASP A 231 -7.37 2.57 16.23
CA ASP A 231 -7.43 1.10 16.17
C ASP A 231 -7.65 0.62 14.71
N HIS A 232 -8.45 1.35 13.94
CA HIS A 232 -8.86 0.97 12.58
C HIS A 232 -7.87 1.41 11.51
N ALA A 233 -7.43 2.67 11.58
CA ALA A 233 -6.47 3.26 10.67
C ALA A 233 -5.08 2.67 10.92
N LEU A 234 -4.67 2.44 12.17
CA LEU A 234 -3.32 1.93 12.45
C LEU A 234 -3.03 0.61 11.75
N ILE A 235 -3.93 -0.38 11.87
CA ILE A 235 -3.71 -1.69 11.23
C ILE A 235 -3.66 -1.55 9.71
N HIS A 236 -4.49 -0.66 9.14
CA HIS A 236 -4.47 -0.35 7.72
C HIS A 236 -3.14 0.28 7.29
N GLU A 237 -2.69 1.34 7.96
CA GLU A 237 -1.43 2.02 7.63
C GLU A 237 -0.20 1.13 7.84
N VAL A 238 -0.24 0.24 8.83
CA VAL A 238 0.81 -0.77 9.06
C VAL A 238 0.78 -1.85 7.98
N ALA A 239 -0.40 -2.23 7.48
CA ALA A 239 -0.51 -3.14 6.36
C ALA A 239 0.08 -2.54 5.06
N HIS A 240 -0.04 -1.22 4.85
CA HIS A 240 0.71 -0.51 3.80
C HIS A 240 2.22 -0.64 4.00
N GLN A 241 2.72 -0.59 5.24
CA GLN A 241 4.15 -0.82 5.52
C GLN A 241 4.59 -2.21 5.12
N TYR A 242 3.81 -3.22 5.50
CA TYR A 242 4.10 -4.58 5.12
C TYR A 242 4.15 -4.72 3.59
N TYR A 243 3.15 -4.17 2.90
CA TYR A 243 3.05 -4.24 1.45
C TYR A 243 4.14 -3.44 0.72
N HIS A 244 4.70 -2.40 1.32
CA HIS A 244 5.77 -1.61 0.71
C HIS A 244 7.18 -2.06 1.06
N ARG A 245 7.38 -2.53 2.29
CA ARG A 245 8.71 -2.77 2.84
C ARG A 245 9.16 -4.20 2.72
N GLY A 246 8.26 -5.17 2.56
CA GLY A 246 8.64 -6.56 2.66
C GLY A 246 9.04 -6.99 4.06
N VAL A 247 8.52 -6.34 5.10
CA VAL A 247 8.59 -6.90 6.46
C VAL A 247 8.05 -8.33 6.39
N PRO A 248 8.75 -9.36 6.90
CA PRO A 248 8.29 -10.73 6.83
C PRO A 248 7.16 -10.95 7.86
N LEU A 249 5.98 -10.42 7.59
CA LEU A 249 4.74 -10.96 8.16
C LEU A 249 4.28 -12.11 7.27
N GLY A 250 3.97 -13.22 7.90
CA GLY A 250 3.63 -14.44 7.21
C GLY A 250 4.82 -15.24 6.74
N THR A 251 4.53 -16.39 6.16
CA THR A 251 5.55 -17.35 5.69
C THR A 251 6.06 -17.04 4.27
N MET A 252 5.41 -16.11 3.59
CA MET A 252 5.68 -15.81 2.19
C MET A 252 6.76 -14.74 2.03
N ARG A 253 7.56 -14.87 0.96
CA ARG A 253 8.38 -13.77 0.46
C ARG A 253 7.48 -12.62 0.01
N HIS A 254 7.96 -11.39 0.18
CA HIS A 254 7.23 -10.19 -0.21
C HIS A 254 6.76 -10.20 -1.68
N SER A 255 7.59 -10.72 -2.59
CA SER A 255 7.23 -10.90 -4.00
C SER A 255 6.03 -11.85 -4.20
N GLN A 256 5.94 -12.91 -3.40
CA GLN A 256 4.82 -13.85 -3.44
C GLN A 256 3.55 -13.19 -2.87
N VAL A 257 3.69 -12.40 -1.81
CA VAL A 257 2.59 -11.62 -1.22
C VAL A 257 2.03 -10.64 -2.25
N TRP A 258 2.90 -9.91 -2.93
CA TRP A 258 2.51 -8.97 -3.97
C TRP A 258 1.75 -9.67 -5.09
N ASN A 259 2.31 -10.75 -5.64
CA ASN A 259 1.68 -11.53 -6.71
C ASN A 259 0.29 -12.04 -6.30
N GLY A 260 0.17 -12.63 -5.11
CA GLY A 260 -1.09 -13.17 -4.60
C GLY A 260 -2.13 -12.07 -4.38
N ASN A 261 -1.73 -10.95 -3.75
CA ASN A 261 -2.60 -9.80 -3.56
C ASN A 261 -3.10 -9.23 -4.88
N TYR A 262 -2.19 -9.03 -5.84
CA TYR A 262 -2.52 -8.47 -7.14
C TYR A 262 -3.50 -9.37 -7.91
N ALA A 263 -3.30 -10.70 -7.85
CA ALA A 263 -4.22 -11.66 -8.46
C ALA A 263 -5.63 -11.63 -7.82
N CYS A 264 -5.72 -11.39 -6.52
CA CYS A 264 -6.99 -11.18 -5.83
C CYS A 264 -7.63 -9.83 -6.21
N TYR A 265 -6.83 -8.76 -6.26
CA TYR A 265 -7.28 -7.40 -6.60
C TYR A 265 -7.90 -7.35 -7.99
N GLU A 266 -7.26 -7.93 -9.00
CA GLU A 266 -7.77 -7.93 -10.38
C GLU A 266 -9.14 -8.63 -10.46
N LYS A 267 -9.33 -9.72 -9.71
CA LYS A 267 -10.63 -10.42 -9.63
C LYS A 267 -11.68 -9.56 -8.93
N ALA A 268 -11.33 -8.93 -7.81
CA ALA A 268 -12.22 -8.05 -7.06
C ALA A 268 -12.64 -6.83 -7.89
N LYS A 269 -11.69 -6.23 -8.62
CA LYS A 269 -11.91 -5.09 -9.52
C LYS A 269 -12.79 -5.46 -10.70
N ALA A 270 -12.53 -6.59 -11.35
CA ALA A 270 -13.37 -7.09 -12.44
C ALA A 270 -14.81 -7.39 -11.98
N ALA A 271 -14.98 -7.87 -10.75
CA ALA A 271 -16.28 -8.13 -10.14
C ALA A 271 -16.96 -6.88 -9.55
N GLY A 272 -16.26 -5.73 -9.47
CA GLY A 272 -16.72 -4.54 -8.77
C GLY A 272 -17.03 -4.80 -7.28
N ARG A 273 -16.37 -5.78 -6.66
CA ARG A 273 -16.72 -6.28 -5.33
C ARG A 273 -15.49 -6.57 -4.49
N ALA A 274 -15.35 -5.83 -3.40
CA ALA A 274 -14.35 -6.02 -2.35
C ALA A 274 -14.98 -5.84 -0.95
N VAL A 275 -14.16 -5.91 0.10
CA VAL A 275 -14.59 -5.75 1.49
C VAL A 275 -15.15 -4.34 1.79
N THR A 276 -14.59 -3.34 1.12
CA THR A 276 -15.03 -1.94 1.09
C THR A 276 -14.90 -1.41 -0.34
N GLU A 277 -15.60 -0.32 -0.66
CA GLU A 277 -15.44 0.37 -1.95
C GLU A 277 -14.03 0.97 -2.08
N TYR A 278 -13.51 1.53 -0.98
CA TYR A 278 -12.16 2.08 -0.90
C TYR A 278 -11.06 1.08 -1.27
N ALA A 279 -11.24 -0.20 -0.92
CA ALA A 279 -10.32 -1.28 -1.30
C ALA A 279 -10.15 -1.43 -2.82
N LEU A 280 -11.07 -0.92 -3.65
CA LEU A 280 -10.96 -1.03 -5.11
C LEU A 280 -10.12 0.09 -5.74
N THR A 281 -9.75 1.12 -4.97
CA THR A 281 -8.99 2.29 -5.45
C THR A 281 -7.68 1.87 -6.13
N ASN A 282 -6.88 1.06 -5.47
CA ASN A 282 -5.65 0.46 -6.01
C ASN A 282 -5.30 -0.83 -5.22
N GLU A 283 -4.32 -1.59 -5.70
CA GLU A 283 -3.92 -2.86 -5.11
C GLU A 283 -3.35 -2.75 -3.69
N ARG A 284 -2.86 -1.57 -3.31
CA ARG A 284 -2.29 -1.29 -1.98
C ARG A 284 -3.41 -1.12 -0.97
N GLU A 285 -4.40 -0.28 -1.29
CA GLU A 285 -5.60 -0.13 -0.46
C GLU A 285 -6.36 -1.44 -0.34
N TYR A 286 -6.38 -2.24 -1.42
CA TYR A 286 -6.97 -3.57 -1.40
C TYR A 286 -6.32 -4.46 -0.35
N PHE A 287 -4.98 -4.49 -0.31
CA PHE A 287 -4.22 -5.25 0.67
C PHE A 287 -4.46 -4.73 2.09
N ALA A 288 -4.31 -3.41 2.29
CA ALA A 288 -4.42 -2.78 3.60
C ALA A 288 -5.82 -2.93 4.22
N GLU A 289 -6.87 -2.71 3.42
CA GLU A 289 -8.25 -3.00 3.82
C GLU A 289 -8.45 -4.50 4.10
N GLY A 290 -7.88 -5.38 3.27
CA GLY A 290 -7.91 -6.82 3.45
C GLY A 290 -7.38 -7.24 4.83
N VAL A 291 -6.16 -6.81 5.19
CA VAL A 291 -5.53 -7.11 6.49
C VAL A 291 -6.32 -6.49 7.64
N LYS A 292 -6.75 -5.24 7.50
CA LYS A 292 -7.59 -4.57 8.52
C LYS A 292 -8.82 -5.42 8.85
N PHE A 293 -9.59 -5.81 7.84
CA PHE A 293 -10.78 -6.62 8.05
C PHE A 293 -10.46 -8.06 8.45
N PHE A 294 -9.35 -8.64 8.00
CA PHE A 294 -8.92 -9.97 8.44
C PHE A 294 -8.71 -10.04 9.96
N ILE A 295 -8.16 -8.97 10.55
CA ILE A 295 -7.94 -8.90 11.99
C ILE A 295 -9.21 -8.44 12.73
N GLN A 296 -9.96 -7.49 12.19
CA GLN A 296 -11.05 -6.83 12.93
C GLN A 296 -12.41 -7.50 12.72
N ASP A 297 -12.76 -7.86 11.49
CA ASP A 297 -14.03 -8.49 11.14
C ASP A 297 -13.81 -9.49 9.99
N PRO A 298 -13.12 -10.62 10.28
CA PRO A 298 -12.77 -11.63 9.30
C PRO A 298 -14.00 -12.25 8.63
N ARG A 299 -15.16 -12.23 9.30
CA ARG A 299 -16.42 -12.73 8.74
C ARG A 299 -16.92 -11.81 7.63
N ARG A 300 -16.89 -10.50 7.82
CA ARG A 300 -17.22 -9.55 6.76
C ARG A 300 -16.26 -9.70 5.59
N LEU A 301 -14.97 -9.86 5.85
CA LEU A 301 -13.99 -10.14 4.79
C LEU A 301 -14.37 -11.40 4.03
N TYR A 302 -14.63 -12.52 4.71
CA TYR A 302 -15.03 -13.77 4.04
C TYR A 302 -16.30 -13.63 3.18
N GLN A 303 -17.30 -12.90 3.67
CA GLN A 303 -18.57 -12.70 2.94
C GLN A 303 -18.42 -11.78 1.73
N ARG A 304 -17.68 -10.68 1.89
CA ARG A 304 -17.54 -9.63 0.86
C ARG A 304 -16.39 -9.89 -0.11
N ASP A 305 -15.35 -10.58 0.34
CA ASP A 305 -14.15 -10.88 -0.42
C ASP A 305 -13.49 -12.20 0.04
N LYS A 306 -14.10 -13.30 -0.40
CA LYS A 306 -13.63 -14.65 -0.09
C LYS A 306 -12.23 -14.93 -0.63
N ALA A 307 -11.83 -14.30 -1.74
CA ALA A 307 -10.53 -14.49 -2.33
C ALA A 307 -9.44 -13.88 -1.45
N MET A 308 -9.62 -12.63 -1.02
CA MET A 308 -8.72 -11.99 -0.06
C MET A 308 -8.66 -12.76 1.26
N TYR A 309 -9.81 -13.16 1.82
CA TYR A 309 -9.83 -13.93 3.06
C TYR A 309 -8.98 -15.20 2.98
N ARG A 310 -9.14 -15.98 1.90
CA ARG A 310 -8.37 -17.22 1.69
C ARG A 310 -6.89 -16.95 1.52
N PHE A 311 -6.56 -15.96 0.69
CA PHE A 311 -5.17 -15.55 0.49
C PHE A 311 -4.49 -15.20 1.82
N LEU A 312 -5.15 -14.40 2.66
CA LEU A 312 -4.63 -14.04 3.97
C LEU A 312 -4.59 -15.22 4.95
N ASN A 313 -5.62 -16.06 5.02
CA ASN A 313 -5.69 -17.14 6.02
C ASN A 313 -4.84 -18.37 5.67
N GLU A 314 -4.64 -18.63 4.39
CA GLU A 314 -4.02 -19.87 3.91
C GLU A 314 -2.55 -19.65 3.54
N GLN A 315 -2.19 -18.44 3.09
CA GLN A 315 -0.85 -18.17 2.55
C GLN A 315 -0.09 -17.13 3.37
N VAL A 316 -0.71 -15.98 3.66
CA VAL A 316 -0.02 -14.90 4.41
C VAL A 316 0.09 -15.28 5.88
N PHE A 317 -1.03 -15.46 6.58
CA PHE A 317 -1.10 -15.77 8.01
C PHE A 317 -1.67 -17.19 8.23
N PRO A 318 -0.95 -18.24 7.83
CA PRO A 318 -1.45 -19.61 7.90
C PRO A 318 -1.81 -19.99 9.33
N GLY A 319 -2.98 -20.61 9.51
CA GLY A 319 -3.43 -21.11 10.81
C GLY A 319 -4.05 -20.07 11.75
N THR A 320 -4.19 -18.81 11.32
CA THR A 320 -4.88 -17.76 12.11
C THR A 320 -6.31 -18.18 12.45
N TYR A 321 -7.05 -18.68 11.46
CA TYR A 321 -8.42 -19.14 11.64
C TYR A 321 -8.58 -20.56 11.07
N GLU A 322 -8.59 -21.57 11.95
CA GLU A 322 -8.85 -22.97 11.57
C GLU A 322 -10.31 -23.19 11.10
N ARG A 323 -11.23 -22.36 11.59
CA ARG A 323 -12.65 -22.32 11.21
C ARG A 323 -13.08 -20.87 11.08
N LEU A 324 -14.19 -20.63 10.37
CA LEU A 324 -14.76 -19.28 10.27
C LEU A 324 -14.93 -18.67 11.67
N PRO A 325 -14.43 -17.45 11.90
CA PRO A 325 -14.48 -16.83 13.22
C PRO A 325 -15.91 -16.67 13.70
N ARG A 326 -16.15 -17.05 14.97
CA ARG A 326 -17.44 -16.82 15.61
C ARG A 326 -17.68 -15.32 15.72
N PRO A 327 -18.93 -14.83 15.62
CA PRO A 327 -19.22 -13.42 15.82
C PRO A 327 -18.65 -12.98 17.17
N GLU A 328 -17.89 -11.89 17.19
CA GLU A 328 -17.52 -11.24 18.44
C GLU A 328 -18.82 -10.91 19.17
N ALA A 329 -18.93 -11.32 20.43
CA ALA A 329 -19.97 -10.78 21.30
C ALA A 329 -19.82 -9.26 21.23
N LYS A 330 -20.89 -8.56 20.83
CA LYS A 330 -20.94 -7.11 20.99
C LYS A 330 -20.49 -6.83 22.42
N LEU A 331 -19.54 -5.93 22.60
CA LEU A 331 -19.24 -5.37 23.92
C LEU A 331 -20.58 -4.84 24.46
N GLU A 332 -21.25 -5.67 25.28
CA GLU A 332 -22.50 -5.29 25.92
C GLU A 332 -22.20 -4.08 26.79
N GLU A 333 -23.15 -3.16 26.73
CA GLU A 333 -23.22 -1.90 27.45
C GLU A 333 -22.60 -2.03 28.84
N VAL A 334 -21.61 -1.17 29.13
CA VAL A 334 -21.34 -0.78 30.51
C VAL A 334 -22.62 -0.11 30.99
N ARG A 335 -23.52 -0.91 31.58
CA ARG A 335 -24.59 -0.41 32.44
C ARG A 335 -23.92 0.34 33.56
N VAL A 336 -23.92 1.67 33.45
CA VAL A 336 -23.68 2.56 34.58
C VAL A 336 -24.92 2.44 35.46
N GLY A 337 -24.77 1.73 36.57
CA GLY A 337 -25.68 1.82 37.71
C GLY A 337 -25.43 3.09 38.51
#